data_AF-A0A0N4V179-F1
#
_entry.id   AF-A0A0N4V179-F1
#
_cell.length_a   1.000
_cell.length_b   1.000
_cell.length_c   1.000
_cell.angle_alpha   90.00
_cell.angle_beta   90.00
_cell.angle_gamma   90.00
#
_symmetry.space_group_name_H-M   'P 1'
#
loop_
_entity.id
_entity.type
_entity.pdbx_description
1 polymer ?
#
loop_
_entity_poly.entity_id
_entity_poly.type
_entity_poly.pdbx_seq_one_letter_code
_entity_poly.pdbx_strand_id
1 'polypeptide(L)'
;MADWNHYEAFVNATDEIFNYFEKGLLLLCNTRSEFYQCLGLMYSSCTSRFYFLRHGYSQSEAAAFTEIFKELEFMCAGGILQSINHWKCIEIYKKSSDQTYNKCLAQYHANVEKDPSQICRAAFSMALCARMPYNVHCGNEVGWWECERVRIALDIDSYCPTLNCYYSLGEKYSVKKTRKQKLQENNPYFMSAGII
;
A
#
# COMPACT_ATOMS: atom_id res chain seq x y z
N MET A 1 -5.14 28.05 -2.62
CA MET A 1 -5.30 26.97 -3.63
C MET A 1 -3.93 26.35 -3.81
N ALA A 2 -3.81 25.02 -3.68
CA ALA A 2 -2.55 24.31 -3.88
C ALA A 2 -2.05 24.56 -5.32
N ASP A 3 -0.75 24.75 -5.49
CA ASP A 3 -0.15 24.77 -6.82
C ASP A 3 0.03 23.32 -7.28
N TRP A 4 -0.86 22.88 -8.18
CA TRP A 4 -0.87 21.54 -8.74
C TRP A 4 0.26 21.30 -9.75
N ASN A 5 1.03 22.34 -10.09
CA ASN A 5 2.12 22.24 -11.06
C ASN A 5 3.48 21.88 -10.43
N HIS A 6 3.56 21.83 -9.10
CA HIS A 6 4.80 21.52 -8.38
C HIS A 6 4.55 20.34 -7.43
N TYR A 7 5.29 19.25 -7.60
CA TYR A 7 5.12 18.03 -6.81
C TYR A 7 5.19 18.29 -5.30
N GLU A 8 6.19 19.05 -4.85
CA GLU A 8 6.36 19.38 -3.43
C GLU A 8 5.19 20.22 -2.90
N ALA A 9 4.69 21.18 -3.68
CA ALA A 9 3.52 21.98 -3.28
C ALA A 9 2.24 21.14 -3.21
N PHE A 10 2.10 20.16 -4.09
CA PHE A 10 0.98 19.22 -4.09
C PHE A 10 1.04 18.24 -2.91
N VAL A 11 2.21 17.68 -2.62
CA VAL A 11 2.44 16.83 -1.43
C VAL A 11 2.16 17.63 -0.17
N ASN A 12 2.75 18.82 -0.03
CA ASN A 12 2.56 19.67 1.14
C ASN A 12 1.09 20.03 1.33
N ALA A 13 0.36 20.38 0.27
CA ALA A 13 -1.06 20.67 0.38
C ALA A 13 -1.89 19.44 0.76
N THR A 14 -1.54 18.26 0.24
CA THR A 14 -2.19 17.00 0.58
C THR A 14 -1.93 16.63 2.04
N ASP A 15 -0.69 16.80 2.51
CA ASP A 15 -0.29 16.58 3.89
C ASP A 15 -0.90 17.62 4.85
N GLU A 16 -1.02 18.88 4.45
CA GLU A 16 -1.73 19.92 5.22
C GLU A 16 -3.20 19.56 5.42
N ILE A 17 -3.90 19.11 4.38
CA ILE A 17 -5.30 18.65 4.47
C ILE A 17 -5.39 17.37 5.32
N PHE A 18 -4.46 16.44 5.15
CA PHE A 18 -4.39 15.21 5.94
C PHE A 18 -4.21 15.49 7.44
N ASN A 19 -3.40 16.49 7.78
CA ASN A 19 -3.12 16.90 9.15
C ASN A 19 -4.19 17.84 9.73
N TYR A 20 -5.19 18.24 8.94
CA TYR A 20 -6.26 19.14 9.38
C TYR A 20 -7.34 18.39 10.17
N PHE A 21 -7.18 18.34 11.50
CA PHE A 21 -8.19 17.87 12.47
C PHE A 21 -8.65 16.40 12.29
N GLU A 22 -9.54 15.91 13.17
CA GLU A 22 -10.14 14.57 13.11
C GLU A 22 -10.93 14.28 11.80
N LYS A 23 -11.17 15.31 10.96
CA LYS A 23 -11.93 15.21 9.71
C LYS A 23 -11.08 15.29 8.43
N GLY A 24 -9.75 15.41 8.54
CA GLY A 24 -8.85 15.61 7.39
C GLY A 24 -9.05 14.58 6.27
N LEU A 25 -9.20 13.31 6.64
CA LEU A 25 -9.50 12.23 5.70
C LEU A 25 -10.83 12.44 4.94
N LEU A 26 -11.92 12.75 5.64
CA LEU A 26 -13.23 12.93 5.00
C LEU A 26 -13.24 14.15 4.10
N LEU A 27 -12.58 15.23 4.51
CA LEU A 27 -12.41 16.43 3.69
C LEU A 27 -11.63 16.09 2.40
N LEU A 28 -10.52 15.37 2.53
CA LEU A 28 -9.72 14.93 1.41
C LEU A 28 -10.49 14.02 0.45
N CYS A 29 -11.28 13.10 0.99
CA CYS A 29 -12.12 12.22 0.19
C CYS A 29 -13.26 12.95 -0.51
N ASN A 30 -13.82 13.98 0.11
CA ASN A 30 -14.78 14.86 -0.55
C ASN A 30 -14.12 15.63 -1.71
N THR A 31 -12.98 16.26 -1.47
CA THR A 31 -12.22 16.99 -2.51
C THR A 31 -11.84 16.07 -3.67
N ARG A 32 -11.37 14.84 -3.39
CA ARG A 32 -11.08 13.84 -4.41
C ARG A 32 -12.34 13.46 -5.20
N SER A 33 -13.48 13.33 -4.52
CA SER A 33 -14.77 13.01 -5.18
C SER A 33 -15.21 14.13 -6.12
N GLU A 34 -15.08 15.40 -5.71
CA GLU A 34 -15.35 16.57 -6.55
C GLU A 34 -14.40 16.61 -7.76
N PHE A 35 -13.10 16.35 -7.54
CA PHE A 35 -12.11 16.30 -8.61
C PHE A 35 -12.40 15.16 -9.61
N TYR A 36 -12.77 13.98 -9.11
CA TYR A 36 -13.18 12.84 -9.94
C TYR A 36 -14.43 13.19 -10.77
N GLN A 37 -15.45 13.81 -10.15
CA GLN A 37 -16.67 14.22 -10.85
C GLN A 37 -16.41 15.29 -11.92
N CYS A 38 -15.51 16.24 -11.64
CA CYS A 38 -15.10 17.28 -12.58
C CYS A 38 -14.48 16.69 -13.86
N LEU A 39 -13.59 15.69 -13.70
CA LEU A 39 -12.90 15.07 -14.83
C LEU A 39 -13.71 13.96 -15.51
N GLY A 40 -14.60 13.29 -14.77
CA GLY A 40 -15.45 12.21 -15.28
C GLY A 40 -14.64 11.12 -16.00
N LEU A 41 -15.01 10.84 -17.25
CA LEU A 41 -14.34 9.82 -18.08
C LEU A 41 -12.86 10.12 -18.36
N MET A 42 -12.43 11.38 -18.21
CA MET A 42 -11.03 11.75 -18.42
C MET A 42 -10.15 11.52 -17.19
N TYR A 43 -10.72 11.21 -16.03
CA TYR A 43 -9.98 11.10 -14.77
C TYR A 43 -8.74 10.22 -14.89
N SER A 44 -8.88 8.98 -15.37
CA SER A 44 -7.78 8.03 -15.49
C SER A 44 -6.67 8.51 -16.42
N SER A 45 -7.02 9.25 -17.47
CA SER A 45 -6.05 9.83 -18.40
C SER A 45 -5.34 11.01 -17.76
N CYS A 46 -6.07 11.91 -17.10
CA CYS A 46 -5.55 13.12 -16.45
C CYS A 46 -4.71 12.86 -15.19
N THR A 47 -4.86 11.70 -14.55
CA THR A 47 -4.05 11.30 -13.39
C THR A 47 -3.04 10.20 -13.73
N SER A 48 -2.81 9.91 -15.01
CA SER A 48 -1.84 8.90 -15.44
C SER A 48 -0.41 9.45 -15.47
N ARG A 49 0.56 8.55 -15.32
CA ARG A 49 1.98 8.88 -15.51
C ARG A 49 2.24 9.51 -16.87
N PHE A 50 1.60 9.01 -17.92
CA PHE A 50 1.72 9.54 -19.28
C PHE A 50 1.24 11.00 -19.41
N TYR A 51 0.19 11.39 -18.68
CA TYR A 51 -0.27 12.77 -18.67
C TYR A 51 0.80 13.70 -18.11
N PHE A 52 1.38 13.37 -16.95
CA PHE A 52 2.44 14.18 -16.36
C PHE A 52 3.69 14.23 -17.26
N LEU A 53 4.13 13.09 -17.81
CA LEU A 53 5.27 13.07 -18.74
C LEU A 53 5.06 13.99 -19.95
N ARG A 54 3.84 14.00 -20.53
CA ARG A 54 3.50 14.86 -21.68
C ARG A 54 3.52 16.35 -21.33
N HIS A 55 3.36 16.71 -20.07
CA HIS A 55 3.35 18.08 -19.58
C HIS A 55 4.72 18.53 -19.01
N GLY A 56 5.79 17.77 -19.27
CA GLY A 56 7.17 18.20 -18.99
C GLY A 56 7.70 17.82 -17.61
N TYR A 57 6.97 17.01 -16.85
CA TYR A 57 7.45 16.49 -15.57
C TYR A 57 8.50 15.40 -15.77
N SER A 58 9.45 15.28 -14.84
CA SER A 58 10.42 14.19 -14.84
C SER A 58 9.75 12.84 -14.59
N GLN A 59 10.45 11.74 -14.92
CA GLN A 59 9.95 10.38 -14.66
C GLN A 59 9.62 10.14 -13.18
N SER A 60 10.43 10.68 -12.26
CA SER A 60 10.21 10.56 -10.82
C SER A 60 9.00 11.36 -10.36
N GLU A 61 8.83 12.60 -10.83
CA GLU A 61 7.68 13.42 -10.48
C GLU A 61 6.38 12.83 -11.03
N ALA A 62 6.39 12.40 -12.30
CA ALA A 62 5.23 11.79 -12.94
C ALA A 62 4.77 10.50 -12.24
N ALA A 63 5.73 9.68 -11.77
CA ALA A 63 5.42 8.51 -10.95
C ALA A 63 4.81 8.91 -9.61
N ALA A 64 5.42 9.86 -8.91
CA ALA A 64 4.99 10.26 -7.58
C ALA A 64 3.60 10.94 -7.56
N PHE A 65 3.27 11.75 -8.58
CA PHE A 65 1.89 12.25 -8.74
C PHE A 65 0.89 11.10 -8.93
N THR A 66 1.22 10.14 -9.79
CA THR A 66 0.36 8.98 -10.06
C THR A 66 0.13 8.16 -8.80
N GLU A 67 1.19 7.90 -8.03
CA GLU A 67 1.16 7.21 -6.74
C GLU A 67 0.19 7.91 -5.78
N ILE A 68 0.29 9.22 -5.59
CA ILE A 68 -0.61 9.96 -4.70
C ILE A 68 -2.07 9.82 -5.13
N PHE A 69 -2.39 9.99 -6.42
CA PHE A 69 -3.77 9.82 -6.88
C PHE A 69 -4.30 8.40 -6.63
N LYS A 70 -3.44 7.39 -6.80
CA LYS A 70 -3.76 5.98 -6.53
C LYS A 70 -3.98 5.69 -5.05
N GLU A 71 -3.15 6.26 -4.19
CA GLU A 71 -3.33 6.18 -2.73
C GLU A 71 -4.64 6.83 -2.30
N LEU A 72 -4.91 8.05 -2.77
CA LEU A 72 -6.15 8.77 -2.47
C LEU A 72 -7.38 8.01 -2.96
N GLU A 73 -7.30 7.40 -4.14
CA GLU A 73 -8.34 6.53 -4.67
C GLU A 73 -8.62 5.35 -3.76
N PHE A 74 -7.58 4.66 -3.30
CA PHE A 74 -7.75 3.56 -2.36
C PHE A 74 -8.34 4.04 -1.04
N MET A 75 -7.74 5.03 -0.40
CA MET A 75 -8.16 5.54 0.92
C MET A 75 -9.61 6.03 0.93
N CYS A 76 -10.08 6.59 -0.18
CA CYS A 76 -11.42 7.16 -0.29
C CYS A 76 -12.45 6.24 -0.95
N ALA A 77 -12.05 5.04 -1.39
CA ALA A 77 -12.95 4.03 -1.92
C ALA A 77 -12.65 2.65 -1.33
N GLY A 78 -11.67 1.94 -1.88
CA GLY A 78 -11.38 0.54 -1.53
C GLY A 78 -10.99 0.29 -0.07
N GLY A 79 -10.43 1.31 0.61
CA GLY A 79 -9.97 1.26 2.00
C GLY A 79 -10.69 2.20 2.95
N ILE A 80 -11.79 2.86 2.52
CA ILE A 80 -12.43 3.93 3.30
C ILE A 80 -12.93 3.44 4.66
N LEU A 81 -13.47 2.22 4.74
CA LEU A 81 -13.99 1.67 6.00
C LEU A 81 -12.87 1.53 7.04
N GLN A 82 -11.72 1.03 6.63
CA GLN A 82 -10.53 0.92 7.48
C GLN A 82 -9.99 2.30 7.85
N SER A 83 -9.94 3.22 6.87
CA SER A 83 -9.45 4.57 7.09
C SER A 83 -10.29 5.32 8.12
N ILE A 84 -11.63 5.26 8.06
CA ILE A 84 -12.49 5.98 9.02
C ILE A 84 -12.54 5.29 10.39
N ASN A 85 -12.58 3.95 10.44
CA ASN A 85 -12.72 3.21 11.70
C ASN A 85 -11.44 3.25 12.54
N HIS A 86 -10.28 3.33 11.90
CA HIS A 86 -8.98 3.24 12.56
C HIS A 86 -8.12 4.49 12.39
N TRP A 87 -8.70 5.62 11.96
CA TRP A 87 -7.97 6.84 11.58
C TRP A 87 -6.97 7.29 12.64
N LYS A 88 -7.39 7.30 13.92
CA LYS A 88 -6.53 7.73 15.03
C LYS A 88 -5.23 6.89 15.13
N CYS A 89 -5.31 5.59 14.88
CA CYS A 89 -4.12 4.74 14.88
C CYS A 89 -3.29 4.94 13.61
N ILE A 90 -3.95 5.01 12.45
CA ILE A 90 -3.30 5.25 11.15
C ILE A 90 -2.50 6.55 11.17
N GLU A 91 -3.06 7.65 11.66
CA GLU A 91 -2.40 8.96 11.69
C GLU A 91 -1.12 8.94 12.54
N ILE A 92 -1.17 8.31 13.72
CA ILE A 92 -0.01 8.17 14.62
C ILE A 92 1.12 7.40 13.91
N TYR A 93 0.79 6.29 13.25
CA TYR A 93 1.79 5.47 12.59
C TYR A 93 2.22 6.00 11.23
N LYS A 94 1.41 6.79 10.54
CA LYS A 94 1.86 7.54 9.36
C LYS A 94 3.00 8.50 9.73
N LYS A 95 2.89 9.23 10.85
CA LYS A 95 3.92 10.15 11.33
C LYS A 95 5.13 9.45 11.97
N SER A 96 4.90 8.40 12.74
CA SER A 96 5.96 7.75 13.53
C SER A 96 6.71 6.63 12.78
N SER A 97 6.18 6.13 11.66
CA SER A 97 6.80 5.06 10.88
C SER A 97 7.69 5.53 9.72
N ASP A 98 7.90 6.84 9.55
CA ASP A 98 8.69 7.43 8.46
C ASP A 98 10.06 6.76 8.28
N GLN A 99 10.78 6.49 9.38
CA GLN A 99 12.09 5.84 9.28
C GLN A 99 11.99 4.41 8.73
N THR A 100 10.96 3.66 9.12
CA THR A 100 10.72 2.30 8.61
C THR A 100 10.30 2.36 7.16
N TYR A 101 9.36 3.25 6.84
CA TYR A 101 8.89 3.47 5.47
C TYR A 101 10.05 3.84 4.53
N ASN A 102 10.88 4.80 4.91
CA ASN A 102 12.03 5.24 4.12
C ASN A 102 13.07 4.12 3.93
N LYS A 103 13.25 3.23 4.92
CA LYS A 103 14.07 2.02 4.75
C LYS A 103 13.46 1.05 3.73
N CYS A 104 12.15 0.82 3.79
CA CYS A 104 11.44 -0.02 2.81
C CYS A 104 11.55 0.56 1.40
N LEU A 105 11.41 1.87 1.26
CA LEU A 105 11.52 2.58 -0.02
C LEU A 105 12.94 2.51 -0.59
N ALA A 106 13.97 2.72 0.24
CA ALA A 106 15.36 2.56 -0.19
C ALA A 106 15.66 1.14 -0.67
N GLN A 107 15.13 0.11 0.02
CA GLN A 107 15.25 -1.29 -0.42
C GLN A 107 14.53 -1.55 -1.74
N TYR A 108 13.34 -0.96 -1.93
CA TYR A 108 12.63 -1.02 -3.21
C TYR A 108 13.49 -0.47 -4.35
N HIS A 109 14.02 0.74 -4.22
CA HIS A 109 14.88 1.35 -5.24
C HIS A 109 16.12 0.51 -5.54
N ALA A 110 16.81 0.03 -4.50
CA ALA A 110 17.98 -0.83 -4.68
C ALA A 110 17.64 -2.14 -5.42
N ASN A 111 16.47 -2.74 -5.17
CA ASN A 111 16.03 -3.95 -5.86
C ASN A 111 15.69 -3.69 -7.33
N VAL A 112 15.01 -2.58 -7.63
CA VAL A 112 14.66 -2.19 -9.01
C VAL A 112 15.90 -1.80 -9.82
N GLU A 113 16.84 -1.08 -9.22
CA GLU A 113 18.11 -0.70 -9.85
C GLU A 113 18.96 -1.94 -10.19
N LYS A 114 18.99 -2.91 -9.27
CA LYS A 114 19.72 -4.17 -9.45
C LYS A 114 19.11 -5.05 -10.55
N ASP A 115 17.78 -5.16 -10.59
CA ASP A 115 17.06 -5.97 -11.57
C ASP A 115 15.67 -5.37 -11.87
N PRO A 116 15.55 -4.54 -12.92
CA PRO A 116 14.27 -3.91 -13.28
C PRO A 116 13.15 -4.91 -13.61
N SER A 117 13.48 -6.16 -13.99
CA SER A 117 12.48 -7.19 -14.28
C SER A 117 11.72 -7.64 -13.02
N GLN A 118 12.29 -7.39 -11.83
CA GLN A 118 11.72 -7.76 -10.53
C GLN A 118 10.86 -6.67 -9.93
N ILE A 119 10.53 -5.60 -10.66
CA ILE A 119 9.80 -4.43 -10.13
C ILE A 119 8.51 -4.81 -9.38
N CYS A 120 7.73 -5.77 -9.88
CA CYS A 120 6.52 -6.23 -9.17
C CYS A 120 6.84 -6.95 -7.86
N ARG A 121 7.90 -7.76 -7.83
CA ARG A 121 8.35 -8.43 -6.60
C ARG A 121 8.90 -7.42 -5.61
N ALA A 122 9.65 -6.43 -6.07
CA ALA A 122 10.18 -5.34 -5.26
C ALA A 122 9.04 -4.50 -4.68
N ALA A 123 8.04 -4.13 -5.48
CA ALA A 123 6.86 -3.39 -5.04
C ALA A 123 6.07 -4.16 -3.98
N PHE A 124 5.86 -5.46 -4.17
CA PHE A 124 5.20 -6.29 -3.16
C PHE A 124 6.01 -6.39 -1.86
N SER A 125 7.34 -6.52 -1.97
CA SER A 125 8.23 -6.50 -0.81
C SER A 125 8.17 -5.17 -0.07
N MET A 126 8.05 -4.05 -0.79
CA MET A 126 7.83 -2.73 -0.20
C MET A 126 6.51 -2.74 0.59
N ALA A 127 5.38 -3.10 -0.04
CA ALA A 127 4.07 -3.13 0.60
C ALA A 127 4.05 -3.99 1.88
N LEU A 128 4.72 -5.15 1.86
CA LEU A 128 4.87 -6.01 3.03
C LEU A 128 5.78 -5.43 4.11
N CYS A 129 6.76 -4.61 3.75
CA CYS A 129 7.63 -3.92 4.70
C CYS A 129 6.89 -2.74 5.35
N ALA A 130 6.20 -1.91 4.56
CA ALA A 130 5.45 -0.75 5.03
C ALA A 130 4.28 -1.12 5.96
N ARG A 131 3.61 -2.26 5.75
CA ARG A 131 2.52 -2.71 6.64
C ARG A 131 2.95 -3.05 8.06
N MET A 132 4.22 -3.33 8.32
CA MET A 132 4.65 -3.95 9.59
C MET A 132 4.32 -3.10 10.82
N PRO A 133 4.64 -1.80 10.87
CA PRO A 133 4.27 -0.95 12.01
C PRO A 133 2.76 -0.91 12.25
N TYR A 134 1.99 -0.74 11.17
CA TYR A 134 0.53 -0.71 11.24
C TYR A 134 -0.06 -2.03 11.71
N ASN A 135 0.46 -3.16 11.24
CA ASN A 135 -0.02 -4.47 11.67
C ASN A 135 0.26 -4.73 13.15
N VAL A 136 1.47 -4.40 13.61
CA VAL A 136 1.89 -4.62 15.01
C VAL A 136 1.09 -3.75 15.99
N HIS A 137 0.79 -2.51 15.61
CA HIS A 137 0.24 -1.54 16.55
C HIS A 137 -1.25 -1.25 16.37
N CYS A 138 -1.77 -1.38 15.15
CA CYS A 138 -3.17 -1.12 14.81
C CYS A 138 -3.94 -2.39 14.44
N GLY A 139 -3.27 -3.55 14.36
CA GLY A 139 -3.87 -4.84 14.06
C GLY A 139 -3.91 -5.20 12.56
N ASN A 140 -4.36 -6.42 12.28
CA ASN A 140 -4.32 -7.00 10.94
C ASN A 140 -5.08 -6.18 9.88
N GLU A 141 -6.22 -5.61 10.25
CA GLU A 141 -7.04 -4.80 9.35
C GLU A 141 -6.27 -3.58 8.81
N VAL A 142 -5.60 -2.86 9.70
CA VAL A 142 -4.84 -1.66 9.33
C VAL A 142 -3.52 -2.03 8.66
N GLY A 143 -2.90 -3.15 9.05
CA GLY A 143 -1.76 -3.70 8.32
C GLY A 143 -2.11 -4.11 6.89
N TRP A 144 -3.27 -4.71 6.67
CA TRP A 144 -3.77 -5.00 5.32
C TRP A 144 -4.00 -3.72 4.53
N TRP A 145 -4.65 -2.73 5.15
CA TRP A 145 -4.92 -1.43 4.55
C TRP A 145 -3.63 -0.75 4.05
N GLU A 146 -2.58 -0.70 4.87
CA GLU A 146 -1.32 -0.07 4.46
C GLU A 146 -0.64 -0.84 3.32
N CYS A 147 -0.70 -2.17 3.37
CA CYS A 147 -0.17 -3.01 2.31
C CYS A 147 -0.89 -2.73 0.98
N GLU A 148 -2.22 -2.67 0.97
CA GLU A 148 -2.99 -2.38 -0.25
C GLU A 148 -2.75 -0.95 -0.73
N ARG A 149 -2.66 0.03 0.17
CA ARG A 149 -2.35 1.43 -0.17
C ARG A 149 -1.06 1.51 -0.97
N VAL A 150 0.02 0.94 -0.44
CA VAL A 150 1.34 0.93 -1.10
C VAL A 150 1.32 0.10 -2.38
N ARG A 151 0.68 -1.08 -2.36
CA ARG A 151 0.59 -1.95 -3.55
C ARG A 151 -0.08 -1.23 -4.71
N ILE A 152 -1.19 -0.54 -4.46
CA ILE A 152 -1.96 0.19 -5.47
C ILE A 152 -1.18 1.42 -5.97
N ALA A 153 -0.45 2.11 -5.09
CA ALA A 153 0.42 3.21 -5.47
C ALA A 153 1.49 2.75 -6.47
N LEU A 154 2.18 1.64 -6.16
CA LEU A 154 3.28 1.12 -6.97
C LEU A 154 2.84 0.32 -8.21
N ASP A 155 1.55 -0.01 -8.35
CA ASP A 155 0.97 -0.64 -9.55
C ASP A 155 0.69 0.40 -10.66
N ILE A 156 1.70 1.21 -10.97
CA ILE A 156 1.64 2.24 -12.01
C ILE A 156 1.43 1.55 -13.38
N ASP A 157 0.50 2.08 -14.17
CA ASP A 157 0.08 1.55 -15.47
C ASP A 157 -0.42 0.08 -15.43
N SER A 158 -0.85 -0.40 -14.25
CA SER A 158 -1.32 -1.77 -14.03
C SER A 158 -0.30 -2.84 -14.45
N TYR A 159 0.99 -2.53 -14.25
CA TYR A 159 2.10 -3.41 -14.62
C TYR A 159 2.17 -4.69 -13.76
N CYS A 160 1.61 -4.65 -12.54
CA CYS A 160 1.70 -5.74 -11.55
C CYS A 160 0.31 -6.26 -11.11
N PRO A 161 -0.51 -6.77 -12.05
CA PRO A 161 -1.94 -7.00 -11.82
C PRO A 161 -2.24 -8.18 -10.87
N THR A 162 -1.28 -9.07 -10.61
CA THR A 162 -1.48 -10.29 -9.81
C THR A 162 -1.08 -10.15 -8.35
N LEU A 163 -0.65 -8.97 -7.90
CA LEU A 163 -0.24 -8.75 -6.52
C LEU A 163 -1.47 -8.56 -5.62
N ASN A 164 -1.45 -9.16 -4.44
CA ASN A 164 -2.49 -9.00 -3.44
C ASN A 164 -1.92 -9.02 -2.02
N CYS A 165 -2.43 -8.14 -1.16
CA CYS A 165 -2.11 -8.17 0.25
C CYS A 165 -3.09 -9.05 1.01
N TYR A 166 -2.55 -10.01 1.77
CA TYR A 166 -3.35 -10.88 2.62
C TYR A 166 -3.62 -10.22 3.97
N TYR A 167 -4.82 -10.46 4.49
CA TYR A 167 -5.29 -9.90 5.76
C TYR A 167 -4.39 -10.31 6.94
N SER A 168 -4.10 -11.61 7.05
CA SER A 168 -3.17 -12.12 8.06
C SER A 168 -1.72 -12.15 7.57
N LEU A 169 -0.77 -11.88 8.47
CA LEU A 169 0.67 -12.10 8.24
C LEU A 169 1.05 -13.58 8.04
N GLY A 170 0.12 -14.52 8.28
CA GLY A 170 0.40 -15.95 8.30
C GLY A 170 -0.63 -16.81 7.59
N GLU A 171 -0.58 -16.87 6.25
CA GLU A 171 -1.19 -17.98 5.49
C GLU A 171 -0.24 -18.62 4.46
N LYS A 172 1.02 -18.19 4.38
CA LYS A 172 2.06 -18.87 3.59
C LYS A 172 3.03 -19.75 4.40
N TYR A 173 2.92 -19.76 5.74
CA TYR A 173 3.66 -20.70 6.61
C TYR A 173 2.79 -21.74 7.32
N SER A 174 1.48 -21.79 7.04
CA SER A 174 0.69 -23.00 7.27
C SER A 174 0.83 -23.87 6.03
N VAL A 175 1.93 -24.63 5.96
CA VAL A 175 1.93 -25.90 5.22
C VAL A 175 0.61 -26.57 5.59
N LYS A 176 -0.29 -26.78 4.62
CA LYS A 176 -1.49 -27.59 4.81
C LYS A 176 -1.01 -28.96 5.26
N LYS A 177 -0.89 -29.18 6.58
CA LYS A 177 -0.74 -30.52 7.13
C LYS A 177 -1.98 -31.25 6.67
N THR A 178 -1.79 -32.18 5.73
CA THR A 178 -2.90 -32.99 5.23
C THR A 178 -3.52 -33.71 6.42
N ARG A 179 -4.83 -33.98 6.37
CA ARG A 179 -5.55 -34.71 7.43
C ARG A 179 -4.82 -36.01 7.86
N LYS A 180 -4.06 -36.60 6.93
CA LYS A 180 -3.17 -37.75 7.12
C LYS A 180 -2.01 -37.49 8.11
N GLN A 181 -1.39 -36.32 8.07
CA GLN A 181 -0.28 -35.94 8.97
C GLN A 181 -0.78 -35.62 10.39
N LYS A 182 -1.97 -35.00 10.52
CA LYS A 182 -2.61 -34.78 11.84
C LYS A 182 -3.05 -36.09 12.52
N LEU A 183 -3.37 -37.12 11.74
CA LEU A 183 -3.71 -38.45 12.25
C LEU A 183 -2.49 -39.25 12.70
N GLN A 184 -1.30 -38.96 12.18
CA GLN A 184 -0.06 -39.61 12.62
C GLN A 184 0.48 -39.01 13.92
N GLU A 185 0.34 -37.70 14.13
CA GLU A 185 0.83 -37.02 15.34
C GLU A 185 -0.04 -37.25 16.59
N ASN A 186 -1.35 -37.48 16.42
CA ASN A 186 -2.29 -37.67 17.53
C ASN A 186 -2.58 -39.15 17.84
N ASN A 187 -1.88 -40.08 17.20
CA ASN A 187 -2.08 -41.50 17.41
C ASN A 187 -0.95 -42.06 18.29
N PRO A 188 -1.23 -42.43 19.56
CA PRO A 188 -0.20 -42.96 20.47
C PRO A 188 0.39 -44.30 20.02
N TYR A 189 -0.11 -44.90 18.92
CA TYR A 189 0.45 -46.10 18.31
C TYR A 189 1.55 -45.83 17.27
N PHE A 190 1.90 -44.57 16.98
CA PHE A 190 3.05 -44.19 16.13
C PHE A 190 4.21 -43.66 16.98
N MET A 191 4.69 -44.43 17.94
CA MET A 191 6.05 -44.29 18.46
C MET A 191 6.97 -45.31 17.78
N SER A 192 8.17 -44.84 17.46
CA SER A 192 9.25 -45.52 16.73
C SER A 192 9.38 -47.03 17.02
N ALA A 193 9.33 -47.84 15.97
CA ALA A 193 10.13 -49.06 15.95
C ALA A 193 11.59 -48.62 15.75
N GLY A 194 12.30 -48.50 16.86
CA GLY A 194 13.76 -48.45 16.84
C GLY A 194 14.32 -49.79 16.38
N ILE A 195 15.28 -49.70 15.45
CA ILE A 195 16.49 -50.53 15.30
C ILE A 195 16.27 -52.03 14.99
N ILE A 196 16.65 -52.42 13.77
CA ILE A 196 17.83 -53.29 13.54
C ILE A 196 18.67 -52.65 12.44
#